data_AF-X1CTT9-F1
#
_entry.id   AF-X1CTT9-F1
#
_cell.length_a   1.000
_cell.length_b   1.000
_cell.length_c   1.000
_cell.angle_alpha   90.00
_cell.angle_beta   90.00
_cell.angle_gamma   90.00
#
_symmetry.space_group_name_H-M   'P 1'
#
loop_
_entity.id
_entity.type
_entity.pdbx_description
1 polymer ?
#
loop_
_entity_poly.entity_id
_entity_poly.type
_entity_poly.pdbx_seq_one_letter_code
_entity_poly.pdbx_strand_id
1 'polypeptide(L)'
;MSFFEELKRRNVFRVGIAYLISAWVLLQVVDLVLENIQAPDWVMKVFMLAMAVGFPLAVFFAWAFEMTPEGIKKEKDVDRSQSITPTTGRKLDRSIIV
;
A
#
# COMPACT_ATOMS: atom_id res chain seq x y z
N MET A 1 -21.81 12.49 1.91
CA MET A 1 -20.54 11.97 2.44
C MET A 1 -20.21 10.73 1.61
N SER A 2 -19.36 10.88 0.61
CA SER A 2 -19.21 9.89 -0.47
C SER A 2 -18.30 8.74 -0.07
N PHE A 3 -18.66 7.50 -0.41
CA PHE A 3 -17.83 6.28 -0.23
C PHE A 3 -16.41 6.45 -0.82
N PHE A 4 -16.28 7.28 -1.86
CA PHE A 4 -15.00 7.65 -2.47
C PHE A 4 -14.11 8.52 -1.58
N GLU A 5 -14.68 9.39 -0.73
CA GLU A 5 -13.91 10.19 0.22
C GLU A 5 -13.40 9.34 1.38
N GLU A 6 -14.17 8.33 1.82
CA GLU A 6 -13.74 7.38 2.84
C GLU A 6 -12.58 6.49 2.34
N LEU A 7 -12.63 6.02 1.09
CA LEU A 7 -11.55 5.27 0.45
C LEU A 7 -10.27 6.10 0.26
N LYS A 8 -10.43 7.40 -0.04
CA LYS A 8 -9.30 8.35 -0.16
C LYS A 8 -8.69 8.67 1.21
N ARG A 9 -9.51 8.79 2.26
CA ARG A 9 -9.06 9.07 3.64
C ARG A 9 -8.31 7.89 4.27
N ARG A 10 -8.67 6.65 3.92
CA ARG A 10 -8.04 5.40 4.41
C ARG A 10 -6.81 4.96 3.62
N ASN A 11 -6.30 5.79 2.70
CA ASN A 11 -5.10 5.50 1.92
C ASN A 11 -5.19 4.22 1.05
N VAL A 12 -6.41 3.69 0.80
CA VAL A 12 -6.66 2.43 0.06
C VAL A 12 -6.15 2.55 -1.37
N PHE A 13 -6.28 3.73 -1.98
CA PHE A 13 -5.71 4.01 -3.31
C PHE A 13 -4.19 3.87 -3.33
N ARG A 14 -3.49 4.32 -2.27
CA ARG A 14 -2.03 4.22 -2.18
C ARG A 14 -1.59 2.76 -2.06
N VAL A 15 -2.30 1.97 -1.26
CA VAL A 15 -2.03 0.53 -1.14
C VAL A 15 -2.34 -0.21 -2.44
N GLY A 16 -3.45 0.12 -3.10
CA GLY A 16 -3.80 -0.47 -4.40
C GLY A 16 -2.71 -0.20 -5.46
N ILE A 17 -2.25 1.05 -5.57
CA ILE A 17 -1.16 1.42 -6.50
C ILE A 17 0.14 0.73 -6.11
N ALA A 18 0.53 0.75 -4.82
CA ALA A 18 1.74 0.09 -4.35
C ALA A 18 1.71 -1.42 -4.64
N TYR A 19 0.57 -2.07 -4.38
CA TYR A 19 0.38 -3.48 -4.69
C TYR A 19 0.53 -3.73 -6.19
N LEU A 20 -0.09 -2.94 -7.07
CA LEU A 20 0.03 -3.13 -8.51
C LEU A 20 1.48 -3.01 -9.00
N ILE A 21 2.22 -2.02 -8.50
CA ILE A 21 3.64 -1.84 -8.84
C ILE A 21 4.46 -3.02 -8.33
N SER A 22 4.31 -3.38 -7.06
CA SER A 22 5.03 -4.52 -6.46
C SER A 22 4.68 -5.83 -7.17
N ALA A 23 3.40 -6.04 -7.49
CA ALA A 23 2.92 -7.22 -8.19
C ALA A 23 3.52 -7.35 -9.57
N TRP A 24 3.55 -6.24 -10.32
CA TRP A 24 4.14 -6.20 -11.65
C TRP A 24 5.64 -6.53 -11.60
N VAL A 25 6.40 -5.91 -10.68
CA VAL A 25 7.83 -6.21 -10.51
C VAL A 25 8.06 -7.67 -10.12
N LEU A 26 7.25 -8.20 -9.21
CA LEU A 26 7.35 -9.59 -8.76
C LEU A 26 7.07 -10.56 -9.92
N LEU A 27 6.04 -10.29 -10.72
CA LEU A 27 5.73 -11.08 -11.91
C LEU A 27 6.87 -11.05 -12.94
N GLN A 28 7.54 -9.91 -13.15
CA GLN A 28 8.72 -9.82 -14.03
C GLN A 28 9.87 -10.71 -13.54
N VAL A 29 10.13 -10.73 -12.23
CA VAL A 29 11.18 -11.59 -11.65
C VAL A 29 10.80 -13.06 -11.79
N VAL A 30 9.54 -13.41 -11.52
CA VAL A 30 9.05 -14.78 -11.67
C VAL A 30 9.16 -15.23 -13.12
N ASP A 31 8.73 -14.41 -14.07
CA ASP A 31 8.80 -14.69 -15.52
C ASP A 31 10.24 -15.02 -15.94
N LEU A 32 11.20 -14.16 -15.58
CA LEU A 32 12.62 -14.37 -15.84
C LEU A 32 13.13 -15.72 -15.29
N VAL A 33 12.73 -16.07 -14.07
CA VAL A 33 13.14 -17.34 -13.44
C VAL A 33 12.48 -18.54 -14.14
N LEU A 34 11.19 -18.44 -14.45
CA LEU A 34 10.43 -19.50 -15.11
C LEU A 34 10.97 -19.79 -16.52
N GLU A 35 11.29 -18.75 -17.30
CA GLU A 35 11.94 -18.89 -18.60
C GLU A 35 13.32 -19.55 -18.48
N ASN A 36 14.12 -19.14 -17.50
CA ASN A 36 15.46 -19.68 -17.29
C ASN A 36 15.46 -21.18 -17.01
N ILE A 37 14.46 -21.67 -16.26
CA ILE A 37 14.29 -23.08 -15.94
C ILE A 37 13.42 -23.85 -16.95
N GLN A 38 12.96 -23.18 -18.03
CA GLN A 38 12.05 -23.73 -19.04
C GLN A 38 10.78 -24.32 -18.43
N ALA A 39 10.21 -23.61 -17.45
CA ALA A 39 8.98 -24.04 -16.81
C ALA A 39 7.80 -24.03 -17.80
N PRO A 40 6.80 -24.91 -17.60
CA PRO A 40 5.59 -24.88 -18.42
C PRO A 40 4.81 -23.57 -18.30
N ASP A 41 4.22 -23.10 -19.40
CA ASP A 41 3.45 -21.84 -19.47
C ASP A 41 2.28 -21.72 -18.49
N TRP A 42 1.73 -22.86 -18.04
CA TRP A 42 0.63 -22.84 -17.06
C TRP A 42 1.08 -22.33 -15.69
N VAL A 43 2.37 -22.44 -15.37
CA VAL A 43 2.93 -21.99 -14.08
C VAL A 43 2.80 -20.48 -13.94
N MET A 44 3.15 -19.71 -14.97
CA MET A 44 2.98 -18.25 -14.95
C MET A 44 1.51 -17.84 -14.80
N LYS A 45 0.58 -18.57 -15.43
CA LYS A 45 -0.87 -18.33 -15.27
C LYS A 45 -1.34 -18.51 -13.83
N VAL A 46 -0.77 -19.47 -13.09
CA VAL A 46 -1.06 -19.65 -11.66
C VAL A 46 -0.59 -18.45 -10.84
N PHE A 47 0.62 -17.95 -11.09
CA PHE A 47 1.11 -16.75 -10.41
C PHE A 47 0.24 -15.52 -10.71
N MET A 48 -0.15 -15.30 -11.97
CA MET A 48 -1.06 -14.21 -12.33
C MET A 48 -2.40 -14.34 -11.60
N LEU A 49 -2.99 -15.54 -11.56
CA LEU A 49 -4.24 -15.79 -10.86
C LEU A 49 -4.10 -15.53 -9.35
N ALA A 50 -3.00 -15.99 -8.75
CA ALA A 50 -2.70 -15.76 -7.35
C ALA A 50 -2.60 -14.25 -7.03
N MET A 51 -1.92 -13.48 -7.87
CA MET A 51 -1.81 -12.02 -7.71
C MET A 51 -3.15 -11.31 -7.90
N ALA A 52 -3.98 -11.79 -8.83
CA ALA A 52 -5.33 -11.27 -9.07
C ALA A 52 -6.26 -11.54 -7.88
N VAL A 53 -6.18 -12.72 -7.24
CA VAL A 53 -6.95 -13.04 -6.03
C VAL A 53 -6.38 -12.35 -4.79
N GLY A 54 -5.07 -12.16 -4.73
CA GLY A 54 -4.40 -11.43 -3.65
C GLY A 54 -4.74 -9.94 -3.63
N PHE A 55 -5.10 -9.35 -4.77
CA PHE A 55 -5.42 -7.92 -4.85
C PHE A 55 -6.70 -7.54 -4.06
N PRO A 56 -7.86 -8.20 -4.23
CA PRO A 56 -9.03 -7.98 -3.38
C PRO A 56 -8.73 -8.15 -1.89
N LEU A 57 -7.90 -9.13 -1.52
CA LEU A 57 -7.49 -9.33 -0.13
C LEU A 57 -6.66 -8.13 0.35
N ALA A 58 -5.67 -7.67 -0.42
CA ALA A 58 -4.84 -6.53 -0.06
C ALA A 58 -5.66 -5.24 0.10
N VAL A 59 -6.64 -5.02 -0.78
CA VAL A 59 -7.58 -3.89 -0.70
C VAL A 59 -8.48 -4.02 0.54
N PHE A 60 -9.00 -5.22 0.82
CA PHE A 60 -9.81 -5.48 2.01
C PHE A 60 -9.01 -5.24 3.30
N PHE A 61 -7.77 -5.72 3.38
CA PHE A 61 -6.88 -5.45 4.50
C PHE A 61 -6.55 -3.96 4.65
N ALA A 62 -6.29 -3.26 3.55
CA ALA A 62 -6.07 -1.81 3.57
C ALA A 62 -7.29 -1.00 4.03
N TRP A 63 -8.49 -1.51 3.75
CA TRP A 63 -9.74 -0.89 4.20
C TRP A 63 -10.05 -1.21 5.68
N ALA A 64 -9.82 -2.46 6.10
CA ALA A 64 -10.10 -2.95 7.44
C ALA A 64 -9.05 -2.50 8.49
N PHE A 65 -7.80 -2.30 8.08
CA PHE A 65 -6.70 -1.86 8.95
C PHE A 65 -6.19 -0.48 8.49
N GLU A 66 -6.44 0.56 9.29
CA GLU A 66 -5.81 1.86 9.08
C GLU A 66 -4.32 1.78 9.48
N MET A 67 -3.44 1.95 8.50
CA MET A 67 -1.99 2.00 8.72
C MET A 67 -1.63 3.40 9.24
N THR A 68 -1.82 3.63 10.54
CA THR A 68 -1.35 4.85 11.22
C THR A 68 0.17 4.82 11.42
N PRO A 69 0.87 5.97 11.33
CA PRO A 69 2.34 6.06 11.53
C PRO A 69 2.86 5.56 12.89
N GLU A 70 1.96 5.26 13.83
CA GLU A 70 2.26 4.87 15.21
C GLU A 70 2.08 3.36 15.50
N GLY A 71 1.77 2.55 14.48
CA GLY A 71 1.52 1.10 14.61
C GLY A 71 0.07 0.67 14.35
N ILE A 72 -0.22 -0.63 14.52
CA ILE A 72 -1.57 -1.21 14.36
C ILE A 72 -2.46 -0.77 15.54
N LYS A 73 -3.40 0.16 15.32
CA LYS A 73 -4.46 0.51 16.28
C LYS A 73 -5.84 0.33 15.65
N LYS A 74 -6.78 -0.24 16.42
CA LYS A 74 -8.20 -0.24 16.06
C LYS A 74 -8.72 1.20 16.10
N GLU A 75 -9.56 1.59 15.15
CA GLU A 75 -10.15 2.94 14.94
C GLU A 75 -10.85 3.55 16.19
N LYS A 76 -11.04 2.79 17.27
CA LYS A 76 -11.79 3.21 18.46
C LYS A 76 -11.08 4.18 19.41
N ASP A 77 -9.79 4.48 19.23
CA ASP A 77 -9.00 5.22 20.25
C ASP A 77 -8.19 6.42 19.71
N VAL A 78 -8.52 6.97 18.54
CA VAL A 78 -7.83 8.17 18.03
C VAL A 78 -8.67 9.42 18.30
N ASP A 79 -8.32 10.13 19.37
CA ASP A 79 -8.73 11.51 19.64
C ASP A 79 -8.08 12.46 18.59
N ARG A 80 -8.92 13.09 17.78
CA ARG A 80 -8.54 13.91 16.61
C ARG A 80 -8.23 15.37 16.92
N SER A 81 -7.98 15.73 18.19
CA SER A 81 -7.63 17.10 18.59
C SER A 81 -6.15 17.48 18.41
N GLN A 82 -5.27 16.53 18.09
CA GLN A 82 -3.82 16.74 17.97
C GLN A 82 -3.31 16.56 16.53
N SER A 83 -3.89 17.28 15.57
CA SER A 83 -3.27 17.43 14.24
C SER A 83 -2.01 18.28 14.35
N ILE A 84 -0.85 17.63 14.48
CA ILE A 84 0.47 18.27 14.54
C ILE A 84 1.04 18.58 13.13
N THR A 85 0.16 18.67 12.13
CA THR A 85 0.50 18.77 10.70
C THR A 85 1.22 20.08 10.27
N PRO A 86 1.22 21.22 10.99
CA PRO A 86 1.97 22.40 10.52
C PRO A 86 3.35 22.62 11.17
N THR A 87 3.74 21.89 12.23
CA THR A 87 4.88 22.32 13.08
C THR A 87 6.25 21.73 12.72
N THR A 88 6.33 20.69 11.89
CA THR A 88 7.64 20.09 11.53
C THR A 88 8.38 20.89 10.46
N GLY A 89 7.70 21.65 9.61
CA GLY A 89 8.34 22.46 8.56
C GLY A 89 9.19 23.62 9.10
N ARG A 90 8.81 24.21 10.24
CA ARG A 90 9.43 25.47 10.73
C ARG A 90 10.79 25.30 11.41
N LYS A 91 11.17 24.07 11.80
CA LYS A 91 12.48 23.80 12.42
C LYS A 91 13.58 23.57 11.38
N LEU A 92 13.23 23.09 10.17
CA LEU A 92 14.23 22.85 9.12
C LEU A 92 14.75 24.17 8.52
N ASP A 93 13.87 25.14 8.30
CA ASP A 93 14.23 26.48 7.77
C ASP A 93 15.28 27.20 8.64
N ARG A 94 15.26 26.98 9.95
CA ARG A 94 16.20 27.61 10.88
C ARG A 94 17.61 27.00 10.84
N SER A 95 17.75 25.81 10.25
CA SER A 95 19.04 25.10 10.15
C SER A 95 19.80 25.44 8.86
N ILE A 96 19.14 26.07 7.88
CA ILE A 96 19.74 26.46 6.59
C ILE A 96 20.33 27.87 6.65
N ILE A 97 19.95 28.68 7.66
CA ILE A 97 20.31 30.11 7.75
C ILE A 97 21.44 30.39 8.78
N VAL A 98 22.02 29.37 9.42
CA VAL A 98 23.17 29.55 10.33
C VAL A 98 24.44 28.93 9.76
#